data_AF-A0A940AN82-F1
#
_entry.id   AF-A0A940AN82-F1
#
_cell.length_a   1.000
_cell.length_b   1.000
_cell.length_c   1.000
_cell.angle_alpha   90.00
_cell.angle_beta   90.00
_cell.angle_gamma   90.00
#
_symmetry.space_group_name_H-M   'P 1'
#
loop_
_entity.id
_entity.type
_entity.pdbx_description
1 polymer ?
#
loop_
_entity_poly.entity_id
_entity_poly.type
_entity_poly.pdbx_seq_one_letter_code
_entity_poly.pdbx_strand_id
1 'polypeptide(L)'
;MKKAFKIILCSILAVILIVAGFCIYGAWDYTRRCVKITPKNHISTIEVGKEYSIEDFFLIEREKNTDGRVIAVCWADGSSDNISVDENGHFVVSEGSGSLTISLSDRNHNSPEAADGSVKVLVG
;
A
#
# COMPACT_ATOMS: atom_id res chain seq x y z
N MET A 1 52.34 8.50 24.13
CA MET A 1 51.09 8.00 23.50
C MET A 1 50.07 9.14 23.28
N LYS A 2 50.25 10.06 22.30
CA LYS A 2 49.40 11.29 22.28
C LYS A 2 48.87 11.80 20.93
N LYS A 3 49.54 11.58 19.78
CA LYS A 3 49.07 12.07 18.46
C LYS A 3 48.54 10.94 17.56
N ALA A 4 49.32 9.86 17.38
CA ALA A 4 48.91 8.73 16.56
C ALA A 4 47.59 8.09 17.03
N PHE A 5 47.42 7.91 18.34
CA PHE A 5 46.17 7.38 18.91
C PHE A 5 44.95 8.28 18.62
N LYS A 6 45.11 9.62 18.68
CA LYS A 6 44.02 10.55 18.35
C LYS A 6 43.64 10.49 16.87
N ILE A 7 44.63 10.37 15.98
CA ILE A 7 44.39 10.28 14.54
C ILE A 7 43.65 8.97 14.20
N ILE A 8 44.06 7.84 14.79
CA ILE A 8 43.39 6.55 14.60
C ILE A 8 41.95 6.62 15.12
N LEU A 9 41.74 7.18 16.32
CA LEU A 9 40.40 7.33 16.89
C LEU A 9 39.49 8.23 16.03
N CYS A 10 40.00 9.38 15.56
CA CYS A 10 39.26 10.27 14.66
C CYS A 10 38.91 9.57 13.33
N SER A 11 39.83 8.77 12.79
CA SER A 11 39.60 8.04 11.53
C SER A 11 38.52 6.97 11.71
N ILE A 12 38.55 6.20 12.81
CA ILE A 12 37.52 5.21 13.13
C ILE A 12 36.16 5.89 13.30
N LEU A 13 36.11 6.99 14.05
CA LEU A 13 34.86 7.74 14.26
C LEU A 13 34.29 8.27 12.93
N ALA A 14 35.14 8.79 12.05
CA ALA A 14 34.71 9.26 10.73
C ALA A 14 34.10 8.12 9.89
N VAL A 15 34.73 6.95 9.88
CA VAL A 15 34.19 5.77 9.18
C VAL A 15 32.85 5.34 9.79
N ILE A 16 32.73 5.31 11.12
CA ILE A 16 31.46 4.97 11.78
C ILE A 16 30.34 5.95 11.39
N LEU A 17 30.62 7.26 11.36
CA LEU A 17 29.64 8.27 10.98
C LEU A 17 29.22 8.14 9.51
N ILE A 18 30.17 7.84 8.60
CA ILE A 18 29.86 7.59 7.20
C ILE A 18 28.95 6.37 7.05
N VAL A 19 29.30 5.26 7.70
CA VAL A 19 28.49 4.02 7.67
C VAL A 19 27.10 4.26 8.26
N ALA A 20 27.01 4.95 9.40
CA ALA A 20 25.72 5.31 9.99
C ALA A 20 24.87 6.18 9.04
N GLY A 21 25.49 7.12 8.33
CA GLY A 21 24.82 7.94 7.32
C GLY A 21 24.22 7.11 6.18
N PHE A 22 24.96 6.12 5.66
CA PHE A 22 24.43 5.20 4.65
C PHE A 22 23.27 4.36 5.18
N CYS A 23 23.35 3.86 6.41
CA CYS A 23 22.26 3.11 7.03
C CYS A 23 20.98 3.95 7.19
N ILE A 24 21.12 5.19 7.69
CA ILE A 24 19.99 6.12 7.85
C ILE A 24 19.38 6.46 6.50
N TYR A 25 20.21 6.75 5.49
CA TYR A 25 19.74 7.03 4.14
C TYR A 25 19.01 5.82 3.55
N GLY A 26 19.56 4.61 3.68
CA GLY A 26 18.92 3.38 3.21
C GLY A 26 17.57 3.12 3.86
N ALA A 27 17.45 3.33 5.18
CA ALA A 27 16.18 3.19 5.88
C ALA A 27 15.15 4.25 5.42
N TRP A 28 15.59 5.50 5.23
CA TRP A 28 14.72 6.56 4.74
C TRP A 28 14.24 6.30 3.30
N ASP A 29 15.14 5.92 2.40
CA ASP A 29 14.84 5.58 1.01
C ASP A 29 13.90 4.35 0.93
N TYR A 30 14.15 3.33 1.76
CA TYR A 30 13.25 2.18 1.90
C TYR A 30 11.82 2.62 2.26
N THR A 31 11.65 3.39 3.34
CA THR A 31 10.32 3.79 3.82
C THR A 31 9.55 4.70 2.86
N ARG A 32 10.25 5.41 1.97
CA ARG A 32 9.62 6.23 0.92
C ARG A 32 9.14 5.41 -0.27
N ARG A 33 9.83 4.30 -0.58
CA ARG A 33 9.46 3.43 -1.70
C ARG A 33 8.29 2.52 -1.37
N CYS A 34 8.03 2.23 -0.10
CA CYS A 34 6.90 1.42 0.32
C CYS A 34 5.57 2.12 0.04
N VAL A 35 4.60 1.36 -0.48
CA VAL A 35 3.21 1.80 -0.57
C VAL A 35 2.57 1.72 0.81
N LYS A 36 1.65 2.64 1.11
CA LYS A 36 0.79 2.53 2.29
C LYS A 36 -0.67 2.53 1.86
N ILE A 37 -1.42 1.55 2.36
CA ILE A 37 -2.85 1.43 2.15
C ILE A 37 -3.53 1.58 3.50
N THR A 38 -4.40 2.59 3.62
CA THR A 38 -5.20 2.80 4.82
C THR A 38 -6.68 2.64 4.49
N PRO A 39 -7.38 1.63 5.05
CA PRO A 39 -8.83 1.47 4.90
C PRO A 39 -9.59 2.70 5.41
N LYS A 40 -10.59 3.15 4.64
CA LYS A 40 -11.52 4.20 5.02
C LYS A 40 -12.85 3.56 5.44
N ASN A 41 -13.32 3.85 6.65
CA ASN A 41 -14.53 3.23 7.21
C ASN A 41 -15.80 4.09 7.08
N HIS A 42 -15.82 5.04 6.14
CA HIS A 42 -16.95 5.98 6.00
C HIS A 42 -18.09 5.42 5.13
N ILE A 43 -17.80 4.43 4.29
CA ILE A 43 -18.79 3.74 3.46
C ILE A 43 -18.94 2.32 3.99
N SER A 44 -20.04 2.08 4.71
CA SER A 44 -20.41 0.74 5.19
C SER A 44 -21.36 0.01 4.23
N THR A 45 -22.05 0.77 3.37
CA THR A 45 -23.10 0.26 2.49
C THR A 45 -22.93 0.84 1.08
N ILE A 46 -23.09 0.00 0.06
CA ILE A 46 -23.06 0.36 -1.35
C ILE A 46 -24.39 0.01 -2.03
N GLU A 47 -24.75 0.78 -3.05
CA GLU A 47 -26.00 0.63 -3.80
C GLU A 47 -25.75 -0.16 -5.09
N VAL A 48 -26.72 -1.00 -5.45
CA VAL A 48 -26.72 -1.73 -6.72
C VAL A 48 -26.80 -0.75 -7.90
N GLY A 49 -26.02 -0.99 -8.95
CA GLY A 49 -25.98 -0.21 -10.18
C GLY A 49 -25.20 1.11 -10.07
N LYS A 50 -24.67 1.44 -8.88
CA LYS A 50 -23.81 2.60 -8.68
C LYS A 50 -22.34 2.23 -8.84
N GLU A 51 -21.59 3.11 -9.51
CA GLU A 51 -20.16 2.98 -9.68
C GLU A 51 -19.41 3.55 -8.47
N TYR A 52 -18.41 2.81 -8.01
CA TYR A 52 -17.53 3.19 -6.92
C TYR A 52 -16.07 3.06 -7.33
N SER A 53 -15.22 3.93 -6.80
CA SER A 53 -13.76 3.82 -6.96
C SER A 53 -13.16 3.11 -5.75
N ILE A 54 -12.11 2.32 -5.95
CA ILE A 54 -11.33 1.74 -4.84
C ILE A 54 -10.76 2.82 -3.92
N GLU A 55 -10.46 4.00 -4.45
CA GLU A 55 -10.00 5.18 -3.72
C GLU A 55 -11.07 5.75 -2.79
N ASP A 56 -12.34 5.39 -2.97
CA ASP A 56 -13.40 5.69 -1.99
C ASP A 56 -13.25 4.83 -0.73
N PHE A 57 -12.72 3.61 -0.84
CA PHE A 57 -12.54 2.69 0.30
C PHE A 57 -11.15 2.72 0.90
N PHE A 58 -10.15 3.22 0.17
CA PHE A 58 -8.76 3.23 0.62
C PHE A 58 -8.11 4.59 0.41
N LEU A 59 -7.29 5.03 1.36
CA LEU A 59 -6.28 6.05 1.15
C LEU A 59 -4.99 5.32 0.74
N ILE A 60 -4.51 5.59 -0.47
CA ILE A 60 -3.33 4.96 -1.04
C ILE A 60 -2.23 6.02 -1.15
N GLU A 61 -1.16 5.89 -0.35
CA GLU A 61 0.03 6.73 -0.45
C GLU A 61 1.11 5.94 -1.19
N ARG A 62 1.46 6.40 -2.40
CA ARG A 62 2.42 5.71 -3.29
C ARG A 62 3.17 6.70 -4.19
N GLU A 63 4.27 6.23 -4.77
CA GLU A 63 4.96 6.96 -5.83
C GLU A 63 4.23 6.77 -7.18
N LYS A 64 4.49 7.63 -8.17
CA LYS A 64 3.78 7.57 -9.46
C LYS A 64 4.04 6.31 -10.28
N ASN A 65 5.07 5.53 -9.95
CA ASN A 65 5.50 4.37 -10.74
C ASN A 65 5.09 3.05 -10.07
N THR A 66 3.88 2.59 -10.39
CA THR A 66 3.29 1.33 -9.88
C THR A 66 3.27 0.27 -10.98
N ASP A 67 3.59 -0.97 -10.63
CA ASP A 67 3.63 -2.08 -11.58
C ASP A 67 2.88 -3.34 -11.10
N GLY A 68 2.19 -3.27 -9.95
CA GLY A 68 1.60 -4.44 -9.31
C GLY A 68 0.25 -4.23 -8.64
N ARG A 69 -0.58 -3.29 -9.10
CA ARG A 69 -1.91 -3.06 -8.53
C ARG A 69 -2.85 -4.23 -8.89
N VAL A 70 -3.39 -4.89 -7.87
CA VAL A 70 -4.38 -5.96 -8.00
C VAL A 70 -5.59 -5.59 -7.14
N ILE A 71 -6.77 -5.65 -7.76
CA ILE A 71 -8.04 -5.38 -7.10
C ILE A 71 -8.89 -6.63 -7.19
N ALA A 72 -9.46 -7.04 -6.07
CA ALA A 72 -10.40 -8.14 -6.01
C ALA A 72 -11.63 -7.71 -5.24
N VAL A 73 -12.80 -7.93 -5.82
CA VAL A 73 -14.09 -7.61 -5.21
C VAL A 73 -14.92 -8.88 -5.25
N CYS A 74 -15.22 -9.43 -4.06
CA CYS A 74 -15.89 -10.71 -3.93
C CYS A 74 -17.00 -10.65 -2.89
N TRP A 75 -18.07 -11.40 -3.12
CA TRP A 75 -19.08 -11.70 -2.10
C TRP A 75 -18.48 -12.49 -0.94
N ALA A 76 -19.21 -12.56 0.18
CA ALA A 76 -18.78 -13.29 1.38
C ALA A 76 -18.56 -14.79 1.16
N ASP A 77 -19.17 -15.37 0.13
CA ASP A 77 -18.96 -16.76 -0.31
C ASP A 77 -17.74 -16.93 -1.24
N GLY A 78 -17.06 -15.84 -1.60
CA GLY A 78 -15.91 -15.80 -2.52
C GLY A 78 -16.28 -15.62 -3.99
N SER A 79 -17.58 -15.60 -4.33
CA SER A 79 -18.06 -15.36 -5.70
C SER A 79 -17.73 -13.94 -6.18
N SER A 80 -17.59 -13.76 -7.50
CA SER A 80 -17.50 -12.45 -8.16
C SER A 80 -18.70 -12.18 -9.08
N ASP A 81 -19.80 -12.94 -8.91
CA ASP A 81 -20.98 -12.83 -9.75
C ASP A 81 -21.59 -11.43 -9.68
N ASN A 82 -22.02 -10.92 -10.84
CA ASN A 82 -22.63 -9.59 -10.98
C ASN A 82 -21.72 -8.42 -10.54
N ILE A 83 -20.42 -8.65 -10.37
CA ILE A 83 -19.44 -7.62 -10.06
C ILE A 83 -18.59 -7.37 -11.31
N SER A 84 -18.50 -6.12 -11.72
CA SER A 84 -17.56 -5.68 -12.76
C SER A 84 -16.50 -4.80 -12.12
N VAL A 85 -15.23 -5.03 -12.46
CA VAL A 85 -14.08 -4.22 -12.00
C VAL A 85 -13.28 -3.85 -13.24
N ASP A 86 -12.96 -2.57 -13.40
CA ASP A 86 -12.16 -2.08 -14.51
C ASP A 86 -10.65 -2.00 -14.14
N GLU A 87 -9.82 -1.71 -15.15
CA GLU A 87 -8.36 -1.57 -14.97
C GLU A 87 -7.96 -0.34 -14.15
N ASN A 88 -8.84 0.66 -14.04
CA ASN A 88 -8.60 1.89 -13.30
C ASN A 88 -8.96 1.74 -11.80
N GLY A 89 -9.66 0.66 -11.44
CA GLY A 89 -10.13 0.38 -10.10
C GLY A 89 -11.49 1.01 -9.78
N HIS A 90 -12.33 1.17 -10.79
CA HIS A 90 -13.77 1.37 -10.62
C HIS A 90 -14.46 0.01 -10.63
N PHE A 91 -15.52 -0.11 -9.82
CA PHE A 91 -16.34 -1.31 -9.82
C PHE A 91 -17.82 -0.97 -9.68
N VAL A 92 -18.65 -1.87 -10.21
CA VAL A 92 -20.12 -1.81 -10.15
C VAL A 92 -20.65 -3.18 -9.76
N VAL A 93 -21.56 -3.21 -8.79
CA VAL A 93 -22.38 -4.37 -8.46
C VAL A 93 -23.69 -4.24 -9.23
N SER A 94 -23.94 -5.13 -10.19
CA SER A 94 -25.09 -5.04 -11.10
C SER A 94 -26.38 -5.55 -10.45
N GLU A 95 -26.27 -6.60 -9.62
CA GLU A 95 -27.39 -7.23 -8.92
C GLU A 95 -26.90 -7.96 -7.66
N GLY A 96 -27.80 -8.14 -6.68
CA GLY A 96 -27.54 -8.90 -5.45
C GLY A 96 -27.61 -8.06 -4.19
N SER A 97 -27.59 -8.73 -3.04
CA SER A 97 -27.58 -8.11 -1.70
C SER A 97 -26.78 -8.98 -0.74
N GLY A 98 -26.03 -8.40 0.17
CA GLY A 98 -25.23 -9.16 1.13
C GLY A 98 -23.94 -8.47 1.50
N SER A 99 -22.99 -9.21 2.08
CA SER A 99 -21.67 -8.67 2.42
C SER A 99 -20.68 -8.92 1.29
N LEU A 100 -19.89 -7.90 1.00
CA LEU A 100 -18.90 -7.88 -0.06
C LEU A 100 -17.55 -7.44 0.52
N THR A 101 -16.49 -8.12 0.12
CA THR A 101 -15.12 -7.84 0.52
C THR A 101 -14.40 -7.21 -0.66
N ILE A 102 -13.88 -6.01 -0.42
CA ILE A 102 -13.06 -5.25 -1.37
C ILE A 102 -11.62 -5.40 -0.90
N SER A 103 -10.78 -6.00 -1.73
CA SER A 103 -9.37 -6.24 -1.47
C SER A 103 -8.51 -5.48 -2.48
N LEU A 104 -7.45 -4.86 -1.98
CA LEU A 104 -6.47 -4.13 -2.77
C LEU A 104 -5.08 -4.61 -2.36
N SER A 105 -4.29 -5.02 -3.35
CA SER A 105 -2.84 -5.19 -3.23
C SER A 105 -2.18 -4.18 -4.16
N ASP A 106 -1.19 -3.45 -3.66
CA ASP A 106 -0.51 -2.44 -4.45
C ASP A 106 0.99 -2.41 -4.16
N ARG A 107 1.77 -2.05 -5.18
CA ARG A 107 3.23 -2.10 -5.15
C ARG A 107 3.83 -1.04 -6.06
N ASN A 108 4.83 -0.32 -5.54
CA ASN A 108 5.72 0.49 -6.38
C ASN A 108 6.79 -0.40 -7.01
N HIS A 109 7.22 -0.06 -8.23
CA HIS A 109 8.22 -0.82 -8.99
C HIS A 109 9.51 -1.12 -8.22
N ASN A 110 9.97 -0.16 -7.44
CA ASN A 110 11.19 -0.26 -6.63
C ASN A 110 10.91 -0.56 -5.15
N SER A 111 9.66 -0.89 -4.80
CA SER A 111 9.31 -1.32 -3.46
C SER A 111 9.72 -2.78 -3.26
N PRO A 112 10.38 -3.09 -2.13
CA PRO A 112 10.68 -4.47 -1.76
C PRO A 112 9.43 -5.27 -1.41
N GLU A 113 8.36 -4.59 -0.97
CA GLU A 113 7.14 -5.21 -0.46
C GLU A 113 5.89 -4.63 -1.14
N ALA A 114 4.85 -5.47 -1.30
CA ALA A 114 3.50 -5.01 -1.61
C ALA A 114 2.80 -4.59 -0.31
N ALA A 115 1.86 -3.66 -0.42
CA ALA A 115 0.93 -3.32 0.64
C ALA A 115 -0.43 -3.93 0.30
N ASP A 116 -1.10 -4.46 1.32
CA ASP A 116 -2.42 -5.06 1.18
C ASP A 116 -3.43 -4.35 2.08
N GLY A 117 -4.68 -4.26 1.61
CA GLY A 117 -5.79 -3.74 2.37
C GLY A 117 -7.09 -4.46 2.00
N SER A 118 -7.97 -4.61 2.98
CA SER A 118 -9.30 -5.18 2.77
C SER A 118 -10.36 -4.42 3.56
N VAL A 119 -11.51 -4.16 2.94
CA VAL A 119 -12.69 -3.56 3.57
C VAL A 119 -13.89 -4.45 3.30
N LYS A 120 -14.77 -4.55 4.30
CA LYS A 120 -16.07 -5.22 4.16
C LYS A 120 -17.17 -4.18 4.10
N VAL A 121 -18.06 -4.33 3.13
CA VAL A 121 -19.22 -3.49 2.93
C VAL A 121 -20.48 -4.35 2.78
N LEU A 122 -21.64 -3.73 2.95
CA LEU A 122 -22.93 -4.33 2.67
C LEU A 122 -23.47 -3.77 1.34
N VAL A 123 -24.10 -4.63 0.54
CA VAL A 123 -24.86 -4.23 -0.64
C VAL A 123 -26.32 -4.18 -0.24
N GLY A 124 -26.91 -2.99 -0.34
CA GLY A 124 -28.29 -2.68 0.04
C GLY A 124 -29.16 -2.30 -1.15
#